data_AF-A0A924PE52-F1
#
_entry.id   AF-A0A924PE52-F1
#
_cell.length_a   1.000
_cell.length_b   1.000
_cell.length_c   1.000
_cell.angle_alpha   90.00
_cell.angle_beta   90.00
_cell.angle_gamma   90.00
#
_symmetry.space_group_name_H-M   'P 1'
#
loop_
_entity.id
_entity.type
_entity.pdbx_description
1 polymer ?
#
loop_
_entity_poly.entity_id
_entity_poly.type
_entity_poly.pdbx_seq_one_letter_code
_entity_poly.pdbx_strand_id
1 'polypeptide(L)'
;MTDTSAKTSETPSFETAFEQLQSTVKRLESGELNLEQALKSFEEGVKLTRLCQEHLSAAEQRIEILTTATNGKIESQPFQPNKV
;
A
#
# COMPACT_ATOMS: atom_id res chain seq x y z
N MET A 1 2.64 19.12 -21.04
CA MET A 1 3.29 20.08 -20.12
C MET A 1 4.05 19.27 -19.10
N THR A 2 5.36 19.44 -19.11
CA THR A 2 6.31 18.89 -18.15
C THR A 2 6.13 19.58 -16.81
N ASP A 3 5.86 18.83 -15.75
CA ASP A 3 6.11 19.31 -14.40
C ASP A 3 7.19 18.44 -13.76
N THR A 4 8.41 18.98 -13.83
CA THR A 4 9.56 18.58 -13.04
C THR A 4 9.59 19.51 -11.84
N SER A 5 9.51 18.97 -10.61
CA SER A 5 10.25 19.42 -9.41
C SER A 5 9.47 19.30 -8.09
N ALA A 6 9.77 18.28 -7.28
CA ALA A 6 10.01 18.42 -5.83
C ALA A 6 10.61 17.13 -5.26
N LYS A 7 11.88 17.21 -4.84
CA LYS A 7 12.57 16.15 -4.09
C LYS A 7 12.15 16.24 -2.62
N THR A 8 10.96 15.73 -2.32
CA THR A 8 10.46 15.47 -0.96
C THR A 8 10.38 13.96 -0.81
N SER A 9 10.78 13.43 0.34
CA SER A 9 10.73 11.99 0.65
C SER A 9 9.29 11.52 0.82
N GLU A 10 8.51 11.57 -0.24
CA GLU A 10 7.15 11.06 -0.26
C GLU A 10 7.16 9.59 -0.61
N THR A 11 6.39 8.82 0.14
CA THR A 11 6.12 7.41 -0.14
C THR A 11 5.52 7.30 -1.55
N PRO A 12 6.07 6.44 -2.43
CA PRO A 12 5.55 6.29 -3.79
C PRO A 12 4.06 5.90 -3.78
N SER A 13 3.30 6.35 -4.78
CA SER A 13 1.92 5.89 -4.98
C SER A 13 1.89 4.38 -5.25
N PHE A 14 0.72 3.75 -5.10
CA PHE A 14 0.54 2.34 -5.40
C PHE A 14 0.96 2.01 -6.85
N GLU A 15 0.50 2.80 -7.82
CA GLU A 15 0.78 2.59 -9.25
C GLU A 15 2.28 2.69 -9.51
N THR A 16 2.93 3.70 -8.94
CA THR A 16 4.38 3.91 -9.08
C THR A 16 5.17 2.74 -8.47
N ALA A 17 4.81 2.32 -7.25
CA ALA A 17 5.45 1.20 -6.58
C ALA A 17 5.25 -0.12 -7.36
N PHE A 18 4.06 -0.32 -7.92
CA PHE A 18 3.72 -1.51 -8.70
C PHE A 18 4.46 -1.56 -10.03
N GLU A 19 4.58 -0.45 -10.74
CA GLU A 19 5.38 -0.35 -11.96
C GLU A 19 6.87 -0.62 -11.69
N GLN A 20 7.41 -0.06 -10.61
CA GLN A 20 8.78 -0.33 -10.18
C GLN A 20 8.99 -1.81 -9.82
N LEU A 21 8.00 -2.44 -9.17
CA LEU A 21 8.05 -3.86 -8.83
C LEU A 21 8.07 -4.71 -10.10
N GLN A 22 7.21 -4.43 -11.08
CA GLN A 22 7.19 -5.13 -12.36
C GLN A 22 8.52 -5.00 -13.11
N SER A 23 9.10 -3.79 -13.13
CA SER A 23 10.41 -3.55 -13.72
C SER A 23 11.51 -4.36 -13.02
N THR A 24 11.47 -4.41 -11.69
CA THR A 24 12.41 -5.18 -10.87
C THR A 24 12.31 -6.68 -11.16
N VAL A 25 11.09 -7.22 -11.26
CA VAL A 25 10.85 -8.63 -11.61
C VAL A 25 11.37 -8.93 -13.02
N LYS A 26 11.04 -8.10 -14.01
CA LYS A 26 11.57 -8.26 -15.38
C LYS A 26 13.10 -8.28 -15.42
N ARG A 27 13.75 -7.45 -14.62
CA ARG A 27 15.21 -7.40 -14.50
C ARG A 27 15.80 -8.64 -13.83
N LEU A 28 15.11 -9.22 -12.85
CA LEU A 28 15.49 -10.50 -12.23
C LEU A 28 15.32 -11.66 -13.21
N GLU A 29 14.25 -11.64 -14.02
CA GLU A 29 13.94 -12.67 -15.01
C GLU A 29 14.83 -12.63 -16.25
N SER A 30 15.47 -11.49 -16.55
CA SER A 30 16.33 -11.36 -17.74
C SER A 30 17.59 -12.24 -17.66
N GLY A 31 18.03 -12.59 -16.45
CA GLY A 31 19.25 -13.40 -16.24
C GLY A 31 20.56 -12.65 -16.53
N GLU A 32 20.51 -11.35 -16.82
CA GLU A 32 21.68 -10.52 -17.14
C GLU A 32 22.41 -9.97 -15.91
N LEU A 33 21.84 -10.17 -14.72
CA LEU A 33 22.38 -9.65 -13.47
C LEU A 33 23.48 -10.55 -12.90
N ASN A 34 24.56 -9.93 -12.42
CA ASN A 34 25.48 -10.61 -11.53
C ASN A 34 24.85 -10.82 -10.13
N LEU A 35 25.50 -11.63 -9.30
CA LEU A 35 24.98 -11.98 -7.97
C LEU A 35 24.67 -10.76 -7.09
N GLU A 36 25.55 -9.77 -7.04
CA GLU A 36 25.33 -8.57 -6.21
C GLU A 36 24.14 -7.75 -6.71
N GLN A 37 24.00 -7.60 -8.03
CA GLN A 37 22.89 -6.90 -8.65
C GLN A 37 21.56 -7.64 -8.47
N ALA A 38 21.59 -8.97 -8.53
CA ALA A 38 20.43 -9.81 -8.28
C ALA A 38 19.95 -9.68 -6.83
N LEU A 39 20.87 -9.69 -5.86
CA LEU A 39 20.54 -9.47 -4.44
C LEU A 39 19.94 -8.08 -4.21
N LYS A 40 20.52 -7.02 -4.79
CA LYS A 40 19.97 -5.66 -4.69
C LYS A 40 18.57 -5.56 -5.30
N SER A 41 18.37 -6.16 -6.47
CA SER A 41 17.05 -6.18 -7.13
C SER A 41 16.03 -6.97 -6.32
N PHE A 42 16.44 -8.08 -5.68
CA PHE A 42 15.56 -8.84 -4.80
C PHE A 42 15.14 -8.03 -3.57
N GLU A 43 16.08 -7.37 -2.90
CA GLU A 43 15.79 -6.50 -1.75
C GLU A 43 14.84 -5.34 -2.13
N GLU A 44 15.06 -4.73 -3.29
CA GLU A 44 14.18 -3.71 -3.86
C GLU A 44 12.77 -4.27 -4.09
N GLY A 45 12.66 -5.44 -4.72
CA GLY A 45 11.38 -6.11 -4.96
C GLY A 45 10.62 -6.44 -3.67
N VAL A 46 11.32 -6.88 -2.62
CA VAL A 46 10.71 -7.13 -1.29
C VAL A 46 10.17 -5.83 -0.68
N LYS A 47 10.92 -4.72 -0.77
CA LYS A 47 10.46 -3.42 -0.27
C LYS A 47 9.23 -2.93 -1.02
N LEU A 48 9.24 -3.00 -2.35
CA LEU A 48 8.13 -2.58 -3.19
C LEU A 48 6.88 -3.44 -2.95
N THR A 49 7.04 -4.74 -2.77
CA THR A 49 5.93 -5.66 -2.45
C THR A 49 5.25 -5.27 -1.13
N ARG A 50 6.04 -4.99 -0.08
CA ARG A 50 5.49 -4.53 1.21
C ARG A 50 4.74 -3.22 1.06
N LEU A 51 5.31 -2.27 0.33
CA LEU A 51 4.67 -0.99 0.09
C LEU A 51 3.33 -1.14 -0.65
N CYS A 52 3.26 -2.00 -1.67
CA CYS A 52 2.00 -2.30 -2.35
C CYS A 52 0.97 -2.92 -1.39
N GLN A 53 1.38 -3.82 -0.50
CA GLN A 53 0.49 -4.43 0.50
C GLN A 53 -0.04 -3.40 1.50
N GLU A 54 0.80 -2.46 1.95
CA GLU A 54 0.39 -1.37 2.84
C GLU A 54 -0.68 -0.47 2.20
N HIS A 55 -0.49 -0.10 0.93
CA HIS A 55 -1.48 0.66 0.16
C HIS A 55 -2.81 -0.08 0.02
N LEU A 56 -2.77 -1.38 -0.31
CA LEU A 56 -3.97 -2.21 -0.43
C LEU A 56 -4.70 -2.35 0.91
N SER A 57 -3.96 -2.58 2.00
CA SER A 57 -4.55 -2.70 3.34
C SER A 57 -5.22 -1.39 3.78
N ALA A 58 -4.60 -0.24 3.50
CA ALA A 58 -5.22 1.06 3.77
C ALA A 58 -6.51 1.29 2.95
N ALA A 59 -6.52 0.86 1.69
CA ALA A 59 -7.72 0.91 0.84
C ALA A 59 -8.84 0.01 1.37
N GLU A 60 -8.50 -1.23 1.76
CA GLU A 60 -9.44 -2.18 2.36
C GLU A 60 -10.07 -1.65 3.64
N GLN A 61 -9.26 -1.10 4.57
CA GLN A 61 -9.75 -0.48 5.80
C GLN A 61 -10.71 0.67 5.51
N ARG A 62 -10.40 1.50 4.52
CA ARG A 62 -11.27 2.61 4.11
C ARG A 62 -12.61 2.11 3.58
N ILE A 63 -12.60 1.04 2.78
CA ILE A 63 -13.83 0.40 2.27
C ILE A 63 -14.65 -0.17 3.43
N GLU A 64 -14.01 -0.84 4.39
CA GLU A 64 -14.68 -1.40 5.57
C GLU A 64 -15.39 -0.33 6.39
N ILE A 65 -14.70 0.78 6.70
CA ILE A 65 -15.26 1.93 7.42
C ILE A 65 -16.47 2.51 6.68
N LEU A 66 -16.35 2.73 5.37
CA LEU A 66 -17.44 3.27 4.57
C LEU A 66 -18.64 2.33 4.54
N THR A 67 -18.41 1.01 4.43
CA THR A 67 -19.48 0.01 4.37
C THR A 67 -20.19 -0.13 5.73
N THR A 68 -19.45 -0.13 6.83
CA THR A 68 -20.01 -0.17 8.19
C THR A 68 -20.75 1.12 8.56
N ALA A 69 -20.24 2.29 8.13
CA ALA A 69 -20.93 3.56 8.29
C ALA A 69 -22.25 3.62 7.49
N THR A 70 -22.26 3.09 6.27
CA THR A 70 -23.44 3.08 5.40
C THR A 70 -24.50 2.08 5.88
N ASN A 71 -24.09 0.96 6.48
CA ASN A 71 -25.00 -0.04 7.02
C ASN A 71 -25.57 0.32 8.41
N GLY A 72 -25.29 1.51 8.94
CA GLY A 72 -26.00 2.06 10.10
C GLY A 72 -26.09 1.09 11.28
N LYS A 73 -25.00 0.38 11.61
CA LYS A 73 -24.96 -0.42 12.83
C LYS A 73 -24.81 0.54 14.02
N ILE A 74 -25.89 1.25 14.33
CA ILE A 74 -26.12 1.86 15.63
C ILE A 74 -26.27 0.69 16.57
N GLU A 75 -25.18 0.31 17.23
CA GLU A 75 -25.28 -0.59 18.36
C GLU A 75 -26.02 0.15 19.48
N SER A 76 -27.30 -0.15 19.62
CA SER A 76 -28.11 0.31 20.74
C SER A 76 -27.50 -0.27 22.01
N GLN A 77 -26.78 0.55 22.77
CA GLN A 77 -26.51 0.23 24.17
C GLN A 77 -27.84 0.26 24.93
N PRO A 78 -28.10 -0.71 25.83
CA PRO A 78 -29.26 -0.64 26.70
C PRO A 78 -29.19 0.68 27.47
N PHE A 79 -30.17 1.55 27.26
CA PHE A 79 -30.36 2.72 28.11
C PHE A 79 -30.57 2.19 29.53
N GLN A 80 -29.65 2.49 30.44
CA GLN A 80 -29.84 2.24 31.87
C GLN A 80 -30.46 3.49 32.50
N PRO A 81 -31.79 3.54 32.67
CA PRO A 81 -32.41 4.63 33.41
C PRO A 81 -32.05 4.49 34.89
N ASN A 82 -31.09 5.33 35.31
CA ASN A 82 -30.88 5.88 36.66
C ASN A 82 -30.87 4.96 37.89
N LYS A 83 -30.06 5.33 38.88
CA LYS A 83 -30.50 5.21 40.28
C LYS A 83 -30.46 6.60 40.92
N VAL A 84 -31.66 7.11 41.15
CA VAL A 84 -32.00 8.24 42.04
C VAL A 84 -31.40 8.07 43.44
#